data_AF-A0A2K1L6G7-F1
#
_entry.id   AF-A0A2K1L6G7-F1
#
_cell.length_a   1.000
_cell.length_b   1.000
_cell.length_c   1.000
_cell.angle_alpha   90.00
_cell.angle_beta   90.00
_cell.angle_gamma   90.00
#
_symmetry.space_group_name_H-M   'P 1'
#
loop_
_entity.id
_entity.type
_entity.pdbx_description
1 polymer ?
#
loop_
_entity_poly.entity_id
_entity_poly.type
_entity_poly.pdbx_seq_one_letter_code
_entity_poly.pdbx_strand_id
1 'polypeptide(L)' 'MSKVHGSLARAGKVRGQTPKVAKQDKKKKPKGRAHKRMQYNRRFVTAGHGLGSQSWST' A
#
# COMPACT_ATOMS: atom_id res chain seq x y z
N MET A 1 43.84 3.06 9.12
CA MET A 1 42.69 2.21 9.49
C MET A 1 41.46 3.11 9.65
N SER A 2 40.73 3.34 8.56
CA SER A 2 39.60 4.27 8.51
C SER A 2 38.31 3.62 8.99
N LYS A 3 37.35 4.45 9.41
CA LYS A 3 36.04 4.11 9.99
C LYS A 3 35.39 2.89 9.30
N VAL A 4 35.43 1.74 9.96
CA VAL A 4 34.91 0.46 9.43
C VAL A 4 33.38 0.38 9.52
N HIS A 5 32.74 1.10 10.46
CA HIS A 5 31.28 1.08 10.67
C HIS A 5 30.71 2.46 11.06
N GLY A 6 29.51 2.75 10.55
CA GLY A 6 28.73 3.95 10.91
C GLY A 6 28.20 3.92 12.36
N SER A 7 27.67 5.05 12.85
CA SER A 7 27.13 5.13 14.22
C SER A 7 25.76 4.46 14.35
N LEU A 8 25.62 3.59 15.36
CA LEU A 8 24.34 2.96 15.73
C LEU A 8 23.37 3.93 16.41
N ALA A 9 23.84 5.10 16.85
CA ALA A 9 23.08 6.08 17.62
C ALA A 9 21.82 6.63 16.91
N ARG A 10 21.71 6.46 15.58
CA ARG A 10 20.56 6.92 14.78
C ARG A 10 19.57 5.80 14.44
N ALA A 11 19.79 4.59 14.92
CA ALA A 11 18.88 3.47 14.66
C ALA A 11 17.47 3.79 15.17
N GLY A 12 16.46 3.55 14.33
CA GLY A 12 15.05 3.75 14.71
C GLY A 12 14.57 5.20 14.81
N LYS A 13 15.43 6.22 14.65
CA LYS A 13 15.08 7.66 14.78
C LYS A 13 13.77 8.02 14.06
N VAL A 14 13.66 7.63 12.79
CA VAL A 14 12.51 8.01 11.94
C VAL A 14 11.22 7.37 12.44
N ARG A 15 11.26 6.08 12.81
CA ARG A 15 10.05 5.35 13.24
C ARG A 15 9.57 5.78 14.63
N GLY A 16 10.48 6.23 15.50
CA GLY A 16 10.16 6.80 16.81
C GLY A 16 9.68 8.26 16.75
N GLN A 17 10.13 9.03 15.75
CA GLN A 17 9.69 10.41 15.55
C GLN A 17 8.28 10.50 14.97
N THR A 18 7.87 9.53 14.13
CA THR A 18 6.54 9.55 13.51
C THR A 18 5.43 9.22 14.51
N PRO A 19 4.31 9.98 14.54
CA PRO A 19 3.18 9.66 15.40
C PRO A 19 2.61 8.28 15.06
N LYS A 20 2.30 7.50 16.10
CA LYS A 20 1.76 6.15 15.91
C LYS A 20 0.27 6.22 15.60
N VAL A 21 -0.08 6.14 14.31
CA VAL A 21 -1.47 6.09 13.87
C VAL A 21 -2.01 4.66 13.95
N ALA A 22 -3.12 4.47 14.67
CA ALA A 22 -3.83 3.20 14.72
C ALA A 22 -4.51 2.89 13.38
N LYS A 23 -4.70 1.61 13.07
CA LYS A 23 -5.43 1.21 11.86
C LYS A 23 -6.91 1.57 12.03
N GLN A 24 -7.49 2.20 11.02
CA GLN A 24 -8.93 2.42 10.98
C GLN A 24 -9.68 1.10 10.77
N ASP A 25 -10.81 0.96 11.45
CA ASP A 25 -11.73 -0.15 11.23
C ASP A 25 -12.38 -0.03 9.85
N LYS A 26 -12.26 -1.10 9.05
CA LYS A 26 -12.79 -1.17 7.70
C LYS A 26 -13.56 -2.46 7.53
N LYS A 27 -14.65 -2.40 6.76
CA LYS A 27 -15.43 -3.58 6.40
C LYS A 27 -14.52 -4.63 5.75
N LYS A 28 -14.69 -5.88 6.16
CA LYS A 28 -13.92 -7.01 5.61
C LYS A 28 -14.17 -7.11 4.11
N LYS A 29 -13.10 -7.07 3.33
CA LYS A 29 -13.18 -7.34 1.89
C LYS A 29 -13.58 -8.81 1.69
N PRO A 30 -14.47 -9.11 0.72
CA PRO A 30 -14.74 -10.51 0.38
C PRO A 30 -13.45 -11.20 -0.04
N LYS A 31 -13.34 -12.50 0.21
CA LYS A 31 -12.19 -13.32 -0.18
C LYS A 31 -12.53 -14.21 -1.39
N GLY A 32 -11.50 -14.68 -2.10
CA GLY A 32 -11.64 -15.65 -3.20
C GLY A 32 -12.42 -15.12 -4.40
N ARG A 33 -13.37 -15.92 -4.90
CA ARG A 33 -14.13 -15.64 -6.13
C ARG A 33 -14.94 -14.35 -6.06
N ALA A 34 -15.52 -14.04 -4.90
CA ALA A 34 -16.30 -12.82 -4.70
C ALA A 34 -15.43 -11.55 -4.86
N HIS A 35 -14.17 -11.59 -4.41
CA HIS A 35 -13.23 -10.49 -4.63
C HIS A 35 -12.87 -10.33 -6.11
N LYS A 36 -12.60 -11.44 -6.80
CA LYS A 36 -12.28 -11.42 -8.24
C LYS A 36 -13.43 -10.84 -9.06
N ARG A 37 -14.69 -11.19 -8.75
CA ARG A 37 -15.87 -10.60 -9.41
C ARG A 37 -15.96 -9.09 -9.18
N MET A 38 -15.73 -8.63 -7.95
CA MET A 38 -15.71 -7.20 -7.62
C MET A 38 -14.60 -6.45 -8.38
N GLN A 39 -13.39 -7.03 -8.46
CA GLN A 39 -12.27 -6.45 -9.19
C GLN A 39 -12.55 -6.35 -10.70
N TYR A 40 -13.08 -7.42 -11.30
CA TYR A 40 -13.44 -7.42 -12.73
C TYR A 40 -14.49 -6.35 -13.02
N ASN A 41 -15.58 -6.34 -12.27
CA ASN A 41 -16.64 -5.35 -12.45
C ASN A 41 -16.09 -3.92 -12.30
N ARG A 42 -15.26 -3.66 -11.27
CA ARG A 42 -14.66 -2.34 -11.05
C ARG A 42 -13.71 -1.91 -12.17
N ARG A 43 -12.92 -2.84 -12.73
CA ARG A 43 -11.88 -2.52 -13.72
C ARG A 43 -12.40 -2.41 -15.15
N PHE A 44 -13.40 -3.22 -15.50
CA PHE A 44 -13.77 -3.44 -16.89
C PHE A 44 -15.24 -3.18 -17.21
N VAL A 45 -16.14 -3.22 -16.20
CA VAL A 45 -17.59 -3.09 -16.44
C VAL A 45 -18.11 -1.72 -15.98
N THR A 46 -17.71 -1.27 -14.80
CA THR A 46 -18.18 -0.01 -14.19
C THR A 46 -17.20 1.14 -14.41
N ALA A 47 -15.90 0.88 -14.53
CA ALA A 47 -14.95 1.91 -14.98
C ALA A 47 -15.13 2.10 -16.48
N GLY A 48 -15.98 3.07 -16.85
CA GLY A 48 -16.01 3.60 -18.21
C GLY A 48 -14.65 4.21 -18.53
N HIS A 49 -13.80 3.44 -19.20
CA HIS A 49 -12.58 3.95 -19.80
C HIS A 49 -12.94 4.79 -21.02
N GLY A 50 -13.37 6.03 -20.77
CA GLY A 50 -12.96 7.13 -21.64
C GLY A 50 -11.44 7.23 -21.51
N LEU A 51 -10.75 6.82 -22.58
CA LEU A 51 -9.33 7.00 -22.89
C LEU A 51 -8.44 7.60 -21.76
N GLY A 52 -7.50 6.81 -21.23
CA GLY A 52 -6.23 7.39 -20.73
C GLY A 52 -5.72 7.08 -19.32
N SER A 53 -6.15 6.01 -18.63
CA SER A 53 -5.57 5.70 -17.30
C SER A 53 -5.35 4.22 -17.03
N GLN A 54 -4.53 3.57 -17.86
CA GLN A 54 -3.82 2.36 -17.42
C GLN A 54 -2.54 2.75 -16.70
N SER A 55 -2.59 3.01 -15.38
CA SER A 55 -1.39 2.85 -14.56
C SER A 55 -1.36 1.41 -14.07
N TRP A 56 -0.72 0.53 -14.85
CA TRP A 56 -0.20 -0.72 -14.31
C TRP A 56 0.85 -0.37 -13.26
N SER A 57 0.47 -0.42 -11.99
CA SER A 57 1.41 -0.67 -10.90
C SER A 57 0.83 -1.83 -10.11
N THR A 58 1.58 -2.93 -10.11
CA THR A 58 1.63 -3.90 -9.01
C THR A 58 1.58 -3.22 -7.64
#